data_AF-A0AAN7D9N0-F1
#
_entry.id   AF-A0AAN7D9N0-F1
#
_cell.length_a   1.000
_cell.length_b   1.000
_cell.length_c   1.000
_cell.angle_alpha   90.00
_cell.angle_beta   90.00
_cell.angle_gamma   90.00
#
_symmetry.space_group_name_H-M   'P 1'
#
loop_
_entity.id
_entity.type
_entity.pdbx_description
1 polymer ?
#
loop_
_entity_poly.entity_id
_entity_poly.type
_entity_poly.pdbx_seq_one_letter_code
_entity_poly.pdbx_strand_id
1 'polypeptide(L)'
;MNCHHCQSDELILSLRQELSTKNHQLQRMELDLQTLNQKYVAEIERVGNVQHEKDMVEHELEELSRKLFEEANAMVAIEKRARWQVENELRQTQEHLLAEQTQLHELRLKLTTADDETVSVEHVAKKKKSCSNMRAQMDLQELHGLKRASANHALKYTQGQQRHHQEQRTISMPPTPSSSNHAIKKEPSTLDGVQLQLFQEYTIASSKQLLSPKKLNQTPFMKHCLSEDIEPCLRFGPQSKLSIKKMIDYLSRQPCFIEHVTAFNVNATPSAAPSPVPAQQSKPLWGRFTGNSPSTSTSTSSARNNIIVANACSACARPADPGNSQSVLLNYRFRLDENENWLPIDQYCRDRLVAVCEFFVFIRNIQMGLYSDRSIEDLYTENIRLRLQMFYSRMGALPVVMDDLGLDPDQIGKATLPSHHQIHNEEEEEDVYLSDASLSTGPHTPEPHSTSPIAKV
;
A
#
# COMPACT_ATOMS: atom_id res chain seq x y z
N MET A 1 87.42 -31.62 19.99
CA MET A 1 86.66 -32.89 20.09
C MET A 1 85.18 -32.53 20.11
N ASN A 2 84.51 -32.62 18.96
CA ASN A 2 83.05 -32.44 18.89
C ASN A 2 82.41 -33.74 19.41
N CYS A 3 81.73 -33.67 20.56
CA CYS A 3 81.07 -34.82 21.14
C CYS A 3 79.77 -35.10 20.37
N HIS A 4 79.78 -36.10 19.49
CA HIS A 4 78.60 -36.56 18.75
C HIS A 4 77.44 -37.00 19.65
N HIS A 5 77.71 -37.37 20.90
CA HIS A 5 76.68 -37.72 21.87
C HIS A 5 75.86 -36.48 22.26
N CYS A 6 76.52 -35.35 22.52
CA CYS A 6 75.85 -34.11 22.91
C CYS A 6 74.94 -33.52 21.82
N GLN A 7 75.32 -33.64 20.53
CA GLN A 7 74.46 -33.20 19.41
C GLN A 7 73.24 -34.11 19.22
N SER A 8 73.39 -35.40 19.51
CA SER A 8 72.29 -36.37 19.42
C SER A 8 71.27 -36.13 20.53
N ASP A 9 71.74 -35.84 21.75
CA ASP A 9 70.90 -35.51 22.90
C ASP A 9 70.15 -34.19 22.71
N GLU A 10 70.80 -33.18 22.12
CA GLU A 10 70.17 -31.90 21.79
C GLU A 10 69.03 -32.06 20.77
N LEU A 11 69.25 -32.88 19.73
CA LEU A 11 68.21 -33.19 18.73
C LEU A 11 67.05 -34.01 19.32
N ILE A 12 67.33 -34.95 20.23
CA ILE A 12 66.28 -35.72 20.91
C ILE A 12 65.44 -34.79 21.79
N LEU A 13 66.06 -33.83 22.48
CA LEU A 13 65.34 -32.83 23.27
C LEU A 13 64.47 -31.92 22.39
N SER A 14 64.98 -31.46 21.24
CA SER A 14 64.20 -30.61 20.32
C SER A 14 63.00 -31.37 19.73
N LEU A 15 63.18 -32.62 19.31
CA LEU A 15 62.09 -33.46 18.80
C LEU A 15 61.05 -33.77 19.87
N ARG A 16 61.46 -33.99 21.13
CA ARG A 16 60.51 -34.16 22.24
C ARG A 16 59.70 -32.89 22.50
N GLN A 17 60.32 -31.73 22.41
CA GLN A 17 59.63 -30.44 22.55
C GLN A 17 58.66 -30.20 21.40
N GLU A 18 59.04 -30.50 20.16
CA GLU A 18 58.16 -30.39 19.00
C GLU A 18 56.98 -31.34 19.10
N LEU A 19 57.20 -32.61 19.48
CA LEU A 19 56.16 -33.60 19.66
C LEU A 19 55.19 -33.22 20.78
N SER A 20 55.71 -32.66 21.89
CA SER A 20 54.88 -32.09 22.95
C SER A 20 54.03 -30.92 22.44
N THR A 21 54.61 -30.02 21.65
CA THR A 21 53.89 -28.87 21.07
C THR A 21 52.79 -29.34 20.11
N LYS A 22 53.07 -30.33 19.27
CA LYS A 22 52.10 -30.93 18.34
C LYS A 22 50.97 -31.65 19.09
N ASN A 23 51.28 -32.36 20.17
CA ASN A 23 50.25 -32.99 21.00
C ASN A 23 49.31 -31.95 21.64
N HIS A 24 49.84 -30.84 22.15
CA HIS A 24 49.00 -29.75 22.67
C HIS A 24 48.14 -29.12 21.57
N GLN A 25 48.67 -28.96 20.36
CA GLN A 25 47.90 -28.46 19.21
C GLN A 25 46.77 -29.42 18.82
N LEU A 26 47.05 -30.73 18.77
CA LEU A 26 46.02 -31.74 18.48
C LEU A 26 44.91 -31.73 19.53
N GLN A 27 45.27 -31.68 20.81
CA GLN A 27 44.29 -31.65 21.90
C GLN A 27 43.43 -30.38 21.85
N ARG A 28 44.02 -29.22 21.49
CA ARG A 28 43.28 -27.98 21.27
C ARG A 28 42.30 -28.10 20.11
N MET A 29 42.75 -28.61 18.96
CA MET A 29 41.88 -28.79 17.79
C MET A 29 40.73 -29.76 18.07
N GLU A 30 40.98 -30.81 18.85
CA GLU A 30 39.95 -31.76 19.26
C GLU A 30 38.85 -31.09 20.11
N LEU A 31 39.25 -30.21 21.04
CA LEU A 31 38.31 -29.44 21.86
C LEU A 31 37.54 -28.39 21.04
N ASP A 32 38.22 -27.73 20.09
CA ASP A 32 37.58 -26.79 19.16
C ASP A 32 36.55 -27.51 18.28
N LEU A 33 36.87 -28.73 17.80
CA LEU A 33 35.95 -29.56 17.01
C LEU A 33 34.74 -30.04 17.82
N GLN A 34 34.93 -30.44 19.09
CA GLN A 34 33.83 -30.78 19.98
C GLN A 34 32.90 -29.58 20.23
N THR A 35 33.49 -28.41 20.47
CA THR A 35 32.74 -27.15 20.68
C THR A 35 31.95 -26.79 19.43
N LEU A 36 32.56 -26.93 18.25
CA LEU A 36 31.90 -26.66 16.97
C LEU A 36 30.76 -27.64 16.73
N ASN A 37 30.95 -28.93 17.00
CA ASN A 37 29.90 -29.94 16.86
C ASN A 37 28.72 -29.65 17.80
N GLN A 38 28.99 -29.23 19.04
CA GLN A 38 27.93 -28.86 19.99
C GLN A 38 27.12 -27.64 19.50
N LYS A 39 27.79 -26.63 18.94
CA LYS A 39 27.12 -25.48 18.32
C LYS A 39 26.31 -25.88 17.09
N TYR A 40 26.84 -26.80 16.28
CA TYR A 40 26.14 -27.30 15.10
C TYR A 40 24.86 -28.05 15.46
N VAL A 41 24.89 -28.91 16.49
CA VAL A 41 23.70 -29.60 17.00
C VAL A 41 22.67 -28.62 17.54
N ALA A 42 23.08 -27.63 18.35
CA ALA A 42 22.18 -26.60 18.86
C ALA A 42 21.53 -25.79 17.73
N GLU A 43 22.28 -25.53 16.66
CA GLU A 43 21.77 -24.83 15.49
C GLU A 43 20.75 -25.69 14.71
N ILE A 44 20.96 -27.01 14.60
CA ILE A 44 19.97 -27.93 14.02
C ILE A 44 18.66 -27.89 14.81
N GLU A 45 18.73 -27.95 16.15
CA GLU A 45 17.54 -27.89 17.01
C GLU A 45 16.81 -26.54 16.86
N ARG A 46 17.57 -25.44 16.80
CA ARG A 46 17.02 -24.09 16.58
C ARG A 46 16.30 -24.00 15.23
N VAL A 47 16.92 -24.49 14.16
CA VAL A 47 16.32 -24.50 12.82
C VAL A 47 15.08 -25.38 12.79
N GLY A 48 15.09 -26.53 13.48
CA GLY A 48 13.92 -27.40 13.61
C GLY A 48 12.74 -26.71 14.29
N ASN A 49 12.98 -25.99 15.38
CA ASN A 49 11.93 -25.24 16.09
C ASN A 49 11.35 -24.12 15.22
N VAL A 50 12.21 -23.33 14.57
CA VAL A 50 11.77 -22.25 13.68
C VAL A 50 10.97 -22.78 12.48
N GLN A 51 11.37 -23.92 11.92
CA GLN A 51 10.62 -24.56 10.83
C GLN A 51 9.23 -25.01 11.29
N HIS A 52 9.12 -25.60 12.48
CA HIS A 52 7.83 -26.02 13.02
C HIS A 52 6.89 -24.83 13.28
N GLU A 53 7.41 -23.73 13.85
CA GLU A 53 6.64 -22.49 14.06
C GLU A 53 6.19 -21.88 12.73
N LYS A 54 7.06 -21.90 11.71
CA LYS A 54 6.72 -21.46 10.35
C LYS A 54 5.58 -22.28 9.75
N ASP A 55 5.68 -23.61 9.81
CA ASP A 55 4.66 -24.51 9.25
C ASP A 55 3.29 -24.31 9.96
N MET A 56 3.31 -24.03 11.27
CA MET A 56 2.10 -23.71 12.04
C MET A 56 1.46 -22.40 11.57
N VAL A 57 2.25 -21.34 11.40
CA VAL A 57 1.76 -20.04 10.91
C VAL A 57 1.26 -20.15 9.47
N GLU A 58 1.96 -20.89 8.60
CA GLU A 58 1.52 -21.12 7.22
C GLU A 58 0.15 -21.82 7.18
N HIS A 59 -0.08 -22.80 8.06
CA HIS A 59 -1.38 -23.46 8.16
C HIS A 59 -2.51 -22.51 8.63
N GLU A 60 -2.23 -21.66 9.62
CA GLU A 60 -3.20 -20.67 10.10
C GLU A 60 -3.55 -19.64 9.02
N LEU A 61 -2.55 -19.21 8.24
CA LEU A 61 -2.74 -18.29 7.12
C LEU A 61 -3.58 -18.93 6.01
N GLU A 62 -3.33 -20.19 5.66
CA GLU A 62 -4.14 -20.93 4.70
C GLU A 62 -5.60 -21.07 5.17
N GLU A 63 -5.82 -21.37 6.46
CA GLU A 63 -7.16 -21.49 7.02
C GLU A 63 -7.90 -20.14 7.02
N LEU A 64 -7.22 -19.07 7.39
CA LEU A 64 -7.79 -17.72 7.37
C LEU A 64 -8.11 -17.27 5.95
N SER A 65 -7.19 -17.49 5.00
CA SER A 65 -7.37 -17.18 3.59
C SER A 65 -8.61 -17.90 3.04
N ARG A 66 -8.76 -19.20 3.32
CA ARG A 66 -9.94 -19.98 2.93
C ARG A 66 -11.23 -19.37 3.47
N LYS A 67 -11.28 -19.02 4.76
CA LYS A 67 -12.46 -18.39 5.38
C LYS A 67 -12.80 -17.03 4.75
N LEU A 68 -11.79 -16.21 4.45
CA LEU A 68 -11.99 -14.92 3.80
C LEU A 68 -12.55 -15.07 2.38
N PHE A 69 -12.07 -16.04 1.60
CA PHE A 69 -12.62 -16.34 0.28
C PHE A 69 -14.05 -16.88 0.33
N GLU A 70 -14.35 -17.76 1.29
CA GLU A 70 -15.70 -18.26 1.52
C GLU A 70 -16.68 -17.12 1.85
N GLU A 71 -16.29 -16.20 2.76
CA GLU A 71 -17.10 -15.04 3.16
C GLU A 71 -17.28 -14.04 2.01
N ALA A 72 -16.21 -13.71 1.27
CA ALA A 72 -16.28 -12.80 0.14
C ALA A 72 -17.21 -13.35 -0.96
N ASN A 73 -17.11 -14.65 -1.26
CA ASN A 73 -18.02 -15.31 -2.21
C ASN A 73 -19.47 -15.30 -1.73
N ALA A 74 -19.71 -15.49 -0.44
CA ALA A 74 -21.04 -15.40 0.14
C ALA A 74 -21.64 -13.99 0.00
N MET A 75 -20.87 -12.95 0.31
CA MET A 75 -21.29 -11.56 0.17
C MET A 75 -21.62 -11.21 -1.29
N VAL A 76 -20.77 -11.62 -2.25
CA VAL A 76 -21.03 -11.41 -3.69
C VAL A 76 -22.29 -12.16 -4.14
N ALA A 77 -22.53 -13.36 -3.62
CA ALA A 77 -23.74 -14.12 -3.93
C ALA A 77 -25.01 -13.46 -3.37
N ILE A 78 -24.93 -12.84 -2.18
CA ILE A 78 -26.01 -12.06 -1.59
C ILE A 78 -26.32 -10.83 -2.46
N GLU A 79 -25.30 -10.05 -2.80
CA GLU A 79 -25.45 -8.84 -3.61
C GLU A 79 -26.04 -9.15 -4.99
N LYS A 80 -25.54 -10.20 -5.67
CA LYS A 80 -26.09 -10.66 -6.95
C LYS A 80 -27.56 -11.05 -6.84
N ARG A 81 -27.97 -11.69 -5.75
CA ARG A 81 -29.36 -12.10 -5.54
C ARG A 81 -30.25 -10.88 -5.29
N ALA A 82 -29.80 -9.92 -4.49
CA ALA A 82 -30.53 -8.68 -4.23
C ALA A 82 -30.69 -7.85 -5.51
N ARG A 83 -29.61 -7.68 -6.27
CA ARG A 83 -29.64 -6.99 -7.57
C ARG A 83 -30.62 -7.66 -8.54
N TRP A 84 -30.58 -8.98 -8.66
CA TRP A 84 -31.50 -9.72 -9.53
C TRP A 84 -32.97 -9.53 -9.12
N GLN A 85 -33.27 -9.48 -7.80
CA GLN A 85 -34.62 -9.23 -7.31
C GLN A 85 -35.12 -7.85 -7.75
N VAL A 86 -34.32 -6.80 -7.53
CA VAL A 86 -34.67 -5.42 -7.93
C VAL A 86 -34.81 -5.29 -9.45
N GLU A 87 -33.90 -5.88 -10.22
CA GLU A 87 -33.99 -5.87 -11.70
C GLU A 87 -35.26 -6.58 -12.19
N ASN A 88 -35.66 -7.68 -11.53
CA ASN A 88 -36.88 -8.38 -11.87
C ASN A 88 -38.14 -7.56 -11.51
N GLU A 89 -38.17 -6.92 -10.35
CA GLU A 89 -39.27 -6.02 -9.96
C GLU A 89 -39.36 -4.84 -10.92
N LEU A 90 -38.23 -4.22 -11.26
CA LEU A 90 -38.17 -3.13 -12.23
C LEU A 90 -38.76 -3.57 -13.58
N ARG A 91 -38.35 -4.73 -14.09
CA ARG A 91 -38.90 -5.28 -15.33
C ARG A 91 -40.41 -5.47 -15.28
N GLN A 92 -40.95 -6.01 -14.18
CA GLN A 92 -42.39 -6.17 -14.01
C GLN A 92 -43.10 -4.81 -14.01
N THR A 93 -42.58 -3.81 -13.30
CA THR A 93 -43.18 -2.46 -13.29
C THR A 93 -43.13 -1.79 -14.67
N GLN A 94 -42.06 -2.00 -15.46
CA GLN A 94 -41.97 -1.52 -16.83
C GLN A 94 -43.01 -2.16 -17.75
N GLU A 95 -43.22 -3.48 -17.63
CA GLU A 95 -44.26 -4.19 -18.37
C GLU A 95 -45.67 -3.67 -18.02
N HIS A 96 -45.95 -3.45 -16.73
CA HIS A 96 -47.22 -2.86 -16.29
C HIS A 96 -47.41 -1.44 -16.81
N LEU A 97 -46.38 -0.59 -16.75
CA LEU A 97 -46.45 0.78 -17.26
C LEU A 97 -46.75 0.80 -18.76
N LEU A 98 -46.10 -0.08 -19.53
CA LEU A 98 -46.32 -0.19 -20.97
C LEU A 98 -47.75 -0.61 -21.30
N ALA A 99 -48.30 -1.56 -20.52
CA ALA A 99 -49.69 -1.98 -20.67
C ALA A 99 -50.67 -0.82 -20.41
N GLU A 100 -50.48 -0.07 -19.32
CA GLU A 100 -51.30 1.12 -18.98
C GLU A 100 -51.19 2.22 -20.04
N GLN A 101 -49.96 2.51 -20.52
CA GLN A 101 -49.75 3.48 -21.60
C GLN A 101 -50.49 3.08 -22.88
N THR A 102 -50.48 1.80 -23.21
CA THR A 102 -51.20 1.26 -24.38
C THR A 102 -52.71 1.41 -24.22
N GLN A 103 -53.25 1.10 -23.04
CA GLN A 103 -54.69 1.28 -22.75
C GLN A 103 -55.11 2.74 -22.82
N LEU A 104 -54.32 3.67 -22.26
CA LEU A 104 -54.58 5.10 -22.34
C LEU A 104 -54.52 5.62 -23.77
N HIS A 105 -53.58 5.11 -24.58
CA HIS A 105 -53.48 5.46 -25.99
C HIS A 105 -54.73 5.00 -26.76
N GLU A 106 -55.21 3.77 -26.53
CA GLU A 106 -56.45 3.26 -27.12
C GLU A 106 -57.67 4.08 -26.69
N LEU A 107 -57.77 4.43 -25.41
CA LEU A 107 -58.88 5.24 -24.90
C LEU A 107 -58.88 6.64 -25.51
N ARG A 108 -57.71 7.29 -25.64
CA ARG A 108 -57.59 8.59 -26.31
C ARG A 108 -58.03 8.51 -27.76
N LEU A 109 -57.63 7.46 -28.48
CA LEU A 109 -58.05 7.27 -29.87
C LEU A 109 -59.58 7.15 -29.97
N LYS A 110 -60.21 6.35 -29.10
CA LYS A 110 -61.67 6.21 -29.05
C LYS A 110 -62.40 7.52 -28.73
N LEU A 111 -61.86 8.34 -27.83
CA LEU A 111 -62.43 9.66 -27.51
C LEU A 111 -62.33 10.60 -28.72
N THR A 112 -61.19 10.64 -29.42
CA THR A 112 -61.04 11.47 -30.62
C THR A 112 -61.98 11.05 -31.75
N THR A 113 -62.20 9.74 -31.94
CA THR A 113 -63.16 9.26 -32.95
C THR A 113 -64.60 9.52 -32.55
N ALA A 114 -64.94 9.47 -31.26
CA ALA A 114 -66.27 9.82 -30.77
C ALA A 114 -66.56 11.32 -30.89
N ASP A 115 -65.56 12.18 -30.64
CA ASP A 115 -65.67 13.62 -30.86
C ASP A 115 -65.90 13.93 -32.35
N ASP A 116 -65.18 13.29 -33.27
CA ASP A 116 -65.39 13.44 -34.73
C ASP A 116 -66.79 12.97 -35.18
N GLU A 117 -67.34 11.90 -34.59
CA GLU A 117 -68.73 11.49 -34.86
C GLU A 117 -69.75 12.51 -34.33
N THR A 118 -69.49 13.19 -33.20
CA THR A 118 -70.38 14.24 -32.68
C THR A 118 -70.31 15.58 -33.43
N VAL A 119 -69.20 15.88 -34.11
CA VAL A 119 -69.06 17.10 -34.94
C VAL A 119 -69.90 17.02 -36.23
N SER A 120 -70.32 15.82 -36.63
CA SER A 120 -71.15 15.63 -37.83
C SER A 120 -72.66 15.90 -37.63
N VAL A 121 -73.12 16.22 -36.41
CA VAL A 121 -74.57 16.43 -36.14
C VAL A 121 -74.95 17.86 -35.71
N GLU A 122 -74.02 18.73 -35.27
CA GLU A 122 -74.39 20.05 -34.72
C GLU A 122 -73.96 21.24 -35.59
N HIS A 123 -74.65 21.40 -36.73
CA HIS A 123 -74.66 22.66 -37.49
C HIS A 123 -75.99 23.42 -37.37
N VAL A 124 -76.73 23.31 -36.25
CA VAL A 124 -77.89 24.20 -35.98
C VAL A 124 -78.10 24.36 -34.47
N ALA A 125 -77.72 25.49 -33.89
CA ALA A 125 -78.53 26.29 -32.95
C ALA A 125 -77.69 27.28 -32.11
N LYS A 126 -78.15 28.52 -32.08
CA LYS A 126 -77.59 29.64 -31.30
C LYS A 126 -77.96 29.57 -29.81
N LYS A 127 -77.09 30.17 -28.99
CA LYS A 127 -77.35 30.90 -27.72
C LYS A 127 -78.01 30.14 -26.56
N LYS A 128 -77.22 29.87 -25.50
CA LYS A 128 -77.32 30.47 -24.14
C LYS A 128 -76.58 29.61 -23.09
N LYS A 129 -76.15 30.31 -22.02
CA LYS A 129 -75.74 29.87 -20.66
C LYS A 129 -74.22 29.83 -20.48
N SER A 130 -73.61 30.74 -19.69
CA SER A 130 -73.81 31.10 -18.27
C SER A 130 -72.99 30.21 -17.33
N CYS A 131 -72.05 30.85 -16.63
CA CYS A 131 -71.43 30.46 -15.36
C CYS A 131 -71.12 28.96 -15.15
N SER A 132 -69.93 28.54 -15.58
CA SER A 132 -69.25 27.34 -15.05
C SER A 132 -67.74 27.57 -14.87
N ASN A 133 -67.12 28.40 -15.73
CA ASN A 133 -65.67 28.61 -15.74
C ASN A 133 -65.06 29.40 -14.57
N MET A 134 -65.86 30.05 -13.72
CA MET A 134 -65.32 30.73 -12.53
C MET A 134 -65.11 29.78 -11.34
N ARG A 135 -65.81 28.63 -11.28
CA ARG A 135 -65.73 27.72 -10.12
C ARG A 135 -64.59 26.72 -10.23
N ALA A 136 -64.32 26.23 -11.44
CA ALA A 136 -63.19 25.34 -11.71
C ALA A 136 -61.82 26.01 -11.52
N GLN A 137 -61.76 27.36 -11.60
CA GLN A 137 -60.51 28.10 -11.46
C GLN A 137 -60.16 28.42 -9.99
N MET A 138 -61.13 28.36 -9.07
CA MET A 138 -60.88 28.49 -7.62
C MET A 138 -60.55 27.14 -6.96
N ASP A 139 -61.13 26.03 -7.43
CA ASP A 139 -60.88 24.69 -6.87
C ASP A 139 -59.47 24.13 -7.21
N LEU A 140 -58.77 24.71 -8.19
CA LEU A 140 -57.38 24.34 -8.52
C LEU A 140 -56.34 24.98 -7.58
N GLN A 141 -56.73 26.00 -6.80
CA GLN A 141 -55.83 26.76 -5.95
C GLN A 141 -55.82 26.29 -4.48
N GLU A 142 -56.69 25.34 -4.11
CA GLU A 142 -56.89 24.85 -2.73
C GLU A 142 -56.29 23.44 -2.46
N LEU A 143 -55.66 22.80 -3.46
CA LEU A 143 -55.10 21.44 -3.35
C LEU A 143 -53.56 21.38 -3.13
N HIS A 144 -52.88 22.53 -3.05
CA HIS A 144 -51.48 22.62 -2.63
C HIS A 144 -51.38 22.99 -1.15
N GLY A 145 -51.70 22.05 -0.25
CA GLY A 145 -51.52 22.35 1.16
C GLY A 145 -52.05 21.33 2.14
N LEU A 146 -51.78 20.02 1.97
CA LEU A 146 -51.98 19.04 3.04
C LEU A 146 -50.97 17.89 2.90
N LYS A 147 -49.98 17.89 3.80
CA LYS A 147 -49.06 16.78 4.05
C LYS A 147 -49.86 15.53 4.41
N ARG A 148 -49.74 14.46 3.62
CA ARG A 148 -50.07 13.10 4.08
C ARG A 148 -48.83 12.52 4.77
N ALA A 149 -48.84 12.52 6.09
CA ALA A 149 -48.11 11.52 6.86
C ALA A 149 -49.17 10.56 7.43
N SER A 150 -49.18 9.31 6.94
CA SER A 150 -49.95 8.22 7.54
C SER A 150 -48.99 7.26 8.21
N ALA A 151 -49.38 6.86 9.42
CA ALA A 151 -48.64 6.04 10.36
C ALA A 151 -48.37 4.62 9.87
N ASN A 152 -47.26 4.05 10.34
CA ASN A 152 -47.18 2.63 10.66
C ASN A 152 -46.60 2.46 12.08
N HIS A 153 -47.29 1.60 12.83
CA HIS A 153 -47.08 1.26 14.23
C HIS A 153 -46.48 -0.15 14.35
N ALA A 154 -45.64 -0.32 15.37
CA ALA A 154 -45.16 -1.57 16.00
C ALA A 154 -44.09 -2.37 15.22
N LEU A 155 -43.05 -2.94 15.85
CA LEU A 155 -43.00 -3.60 17.16
C LEU A 155 -41.68 -3.37 17.90
N LYS A 156 -41.77 -3.16 19.22
CA LYS A 156 -40.73 -3.54 20.20
C LYS A 156 -40.92 -5.02 20.54
N TYR A 157 -39.85 -5.81 20.47
CA TYR A 157 -39.62 -6.95 21.36
C TYR A 157 -38.13 -7.06 21.68
N THR A 158 -37.88 -7.27 22.96
CA THR A 158 -36.59 -7.41 23.63
C THR A 158 -36.15 -8.87 23.70
N GLN A 159 -34.89 -9.16 23.35
CA GLN A 159 -34.01 -10.22 23.88
C GLN A 159 -32.69 -10.07 23.10
N GLY A 160 -31.55 -9.75 23.69
CA GLY A 160 -30.93 -10.52 24.77
C GLY A 160 -29.98 -11.54 24.15
N GLN A 161 -28.87 -11.10 23.57
CA GLN A 161 -27.68 -11.94 23.36
C GLN A 161 -26.41 -11.09 23.31
N GLN A 162 -25.59 -11.31 24.33
CA GLN A 162 -24.22 -10.85 24.45
C GLN A 162 -23.43 -11.31 23.23
N ARG A 163 -22.76 -10.37 22.55
CA ARG A 163 -21.55 -10.69 21.78
C ARG A 163 -20.49 -9.65 22.13
N HIS A 164 -19.42 -10.15 22.74
CA HIS A 164 -18.16 -9.46 22.95
C HIS A 164 -17.73 -8.75 21.65
N HIS A 165 -17.76 -7.42 21.64
CA HIS A 165 -16.91 -6.66 20.75
C HIS A 165 -15.50 -6.72 21.34
N GLN A 166 -14.67 -7.56 20.73
CA GLN A 166 -13.24 -7.49 20.91
C GLN A 166 -12.77 -6.28 20.10
N GLU A 167 -12.63 -5.13 20.78
CA GLU A 167 -11.87 -4.00 20.25
C GLU A 167 -10.49 -4.53 19.84
N GLN A 168 -10.20 -4.51 18.54
CA GLN A 168 -8.83 -4.61 18.05
C GLN A 168 -8.11 -3.35 18.51
N ARG A 169 -7.45 -3.47 19.68
CA ARG A 169 -6.47 -2.51 20.17
C ARG A 169 -5.41 -2.33 19.09
N THR A 170 -5.25 -1.10 18.62
CA THR A 170 -4.00 -0.67 18.00
C THR A 170 -2.90 -0.81 19.05
N ILE A 171 -1.84 -1.54 18.71
CA ILE A 171 -0.73 -1.81 19.63
C ILE A 171 0.10 -0.52 19.71
N SER A 172 -0.22 0.31 20.69
CA SER A 172 0.66 1.37 21.19
C SER A 172 1.98 0.74 21.67
N MET A 173 3.11 1.40 21.38
CA MET A 173 4.43 1.05 21.93
C MET A 173 4.36 0.72 23.44
N PRO A 174 5.20 -0.21 23.94
CA PRO A 174 5.17 -0.62 25.33
C PRO A 174 5.49 0.56 26.26
N PRO A 175 4.83 0.67 27.44
CA PRO A 175 5.23 1.64 28.44
C PRO A 175 6.62 1.27 29.00
N THR A 176 7.42 2.29 29.28
CA THR A 176 8.71 2.17 29.99
C THR A 176 8.55 1.38 31.29
N PRO A 177 9.53 0.55 31.69
CA PRO A 177 9.43 -0.29 32.88
C PRO A 177 9.17 0.57 34.13
N SER A 178 8.06 0.30 34.79
CA SER A 178 7.67 0.94 36.05
C SER A 178 8.09 0.03 37.21
N SER A 179 9.13 0.44 37.95
CA SER A 179 9.24 0.23 39.40
C SER A 179 10.44 0.98 39.97
N SER A 180 10.21 2.19 40.47
CA SER A 180 10.65 2.56 41.82
C SER A 180 9.83 3.75 42.32
N ASN A 181 9.41 3.65 43.58
CA ASN A 181 8.55 4.60 44.29
C ASN A 181 9.22 5.95 44.52
N HIS A 182 9.18 6.84 43.52
CA HIS A 182 9.31 8.27 43.76
C HIS A 182 8.22 9.01 43.01
N ALA A 183 7.29 9.60 43.77
CA ALA A 183 6.31 10.56 43.28
C ALA A 183 7.02 11.83 42.78
N ILE A 184 7.63 11.73 41.61
CA ILE A 184 8.02 12.88 40.81
C ILE A 184 6.76 13.24 40.02
N LYS A 185 6.21 14.44 40.27
CA LYS A 185 5.24 15.05 39.37
C LYS A 185 5.86 15.04 37.97
N LYS A 186 5.46 14.09 37.13
CA LYS A 186 5.93 14.03 35.75
C LYS A 186 5.20 15.17 35.05
N GLU A 187 5.89 16.29 34.87
CA GLU A 187 5.48 17.33 33.92
C GLU A 187 5.09 16.63 32.61
N PRO A 188 3.94 16.97 32.00
CA PRO A 188 3.52 16.36 30.75
C PRO A 188 4.63 16.56 29.72
N SER A 189 4.98 15.47 29.02
CA SER A 189 5.98 15.44 27.96
C SER A 189 5.83 16.70 27.08
N THR A 190 6.79 17.62 27.16
CA THR A 190 6.67 18.91 26.49
C THR A 190 6.93 18.72 25.00
N LEU A 191 5.88 18.38 24.24
CA LEU A 191 5.89 18.46 22.78
C LEU A 191 6.33 19.88 22.38
N ASP A 192 7.10 19.99 21.30
CA ASP A 192 7.48 21.29 20.75
C ASP A 192 6.22 22.02 20.26
N GLY A 193 5.76 22.98 21.07
CA GLY A 193 4.54 23.74 20.80
C GLY A 193 4.59 24.52 19.49
N VAL A 194 5.78 24.92 19.03
CA VAL A 194 5.92 25.64 17.75
C VAL A 194 5.68 24.68 16.59
N GLN A 195 6.27 23.49 16.62
CA GLN A 195 6.05 22.50 15.55
C GLN A 195 4.62 21.97 15.54
N LEU A 196 4.03 21.75 16.71
CA LEU A 196 2.62 21.38 16.83
C LEU A 196 1.71 22.46 16.23
N GLN A 197 1.98 23.73 16.51
CA GLN A 197 1.21 24.84 15.94
C GLN A 197 1.33 24.88 14.40
N LEU A 198 2.54 24.75 13.85
CA LEU A 198 2.74 24.72 12.40
C LEU A 198 1.99 23.54 11.73
N PHE A 199 1.98 22.39 12.39
CA PHE A 199 1.24 21.22 11.91
C PHE A 199 -0.29 21.41 12.01
N GLN A 200 -0.77 22.04 13.08
CA GLN A 200 -2.17 22.38 13.27
C GLN A 200 -2.64 23.34 12.16
N GLU A 201 -1.88 24.40 11.89
CA GLU A 201 -2.15 25.34 10.80
C GLU A 201 -2.20 24.64 9.43
N TYR A 202 -1.25 23.74 9.17
CA TYR A 202 -1.23 22.92 7.96
C TYR A 202 -2.47 22.04 7.82
N THR A 203 -2.86 21.35 8.89
CA THR A 203 -3.99 20.40 8.90
C THR A 203 -5.32 21.13 8.71
N ILE A 204 -5.52 22.27 9.38
CA ILE A 204 -6.73 23.11 9.23
C ILE A 204 -6.80 23.71 7.82
N ALA A 205 -5.67 24.17 7.26
CA ALA A 205 -5.65 24.70 5.90
C ALA A 205 -5.94 23.60 4.86
N SER A 206 -5.49 22.37 5.11
CA SER A 206 -5.76 21.20 4.29
C SER A 206 -7.23 20.79 4.34
N SER A 207 -7.84 20.69 5.52
CA SER A 207 -9.24 20.29 5.67
C SER A 207 -10.23 21.27 5.02
N LYS A 208 -9.87 22.55 4.97
CA LYS A 208 -10.64 23.60 4.28
C LYS A 208 -10.38 23.68 2.77
N GLN A 209 -9.60 22.75 2.21
CA GLN A 209 -9.14 22.75 0.81
C GLN A 209 -8.47 24.07 0.37
N LEU A 210 -7.90 24.82 1.30
CA LEU A 210 -7.26 26.11 1.02
C LEU A 210 -5.86 25.95 0.39
N LEU A 211 -5.31 24.73 0.43
CA LEU A 211 -3.99 24.41 -0.11
C LEU A 211 -4.10 23.75 -1.47
N SER A 212 -3.58 24.44 -2.50
CA SER A 212 -3.38 23.82 -3.81
C SER A 212 -2.33 22.70 -3.71
N PRO A 213 -2.51 21.56 -4.39
CA PRO A 213 -1.49 20.51 -4.51
C PRO A 213 -0.13 21.03 -5.03
N LYS A 214 -0.14 22.12 -5.82
CA LYS A 214 1.07 22.75 -6.34
C LYS A 214 1.89 23.50 -5.27
N LYS A 215 1.29 23.81 -4.11
CA LYS A 215 1.90 24.57 -3.01
C LYS A 215 2.17 23.74 -1.75
N LEU A 216 1.97 22.42 -1.78
CA LEU A 216 2.19 21.51 -0.64
C LEU A 216 3.56 21.75 0.01
N ASN A 217 4.63 21.72 -0.79
CA ASN A 217 6.01 21.89 -0.33
C ASN A 217 6.38 23.34 0.07
N GLN A 218 5.46 24.30 -0.03
CA GLN A 218 5.73 25.72 0.26
C GLN A 218 5.27 26.14 1.65
N THR A 219 4.45 25.33 2.31
CA THR A 219 3.95 25.62 3.67
C THR A 219 5.10 25.62 4.69
N PRO A 220 5.03 26.41 5.78
CA PRO A 220 6.09 26.45 6.79
C PRO A 220 6.38 25.09 7.41
N PHE A 221 5.32 24.34 7.75
CA PHE A 221 5.41 22.97 8.24
C PHE A 221 6.17 22.05 7.26
N MET A 222 5.75 22.00 5.99
CA MET A 222 6.40 21.15 5.00
C MET A 222 7.85 21.56 4.72
N LYS A 223 8.15 22.87 4.70
CA LYS A 223 9.54 23.34 4.55
C LYS A 223 10.45 22.81 5.65
N HIS A 224 9.95 22.77 6.89
CA HIS A 224 10.69 22.21 8.02
C HIS A 224 10.93 20.70 7.86
N CYS A 225 9.89 19.92 7.51
CA CYS A 225 10.05 18.49 7.23
C CYS A 225 10.97 18.21 6.03
N LEU A 226 10.93 19.08 5.01
CA LEU A 226 11.80 18.97 3.84
C LEU A 226 13.27 19.14 4.23
N SER A 227 13.62 20.16 5.01
CA SER A 227 15.00 20.47 5.36
C SER A 227 15.60 19.49 6.39
N GLU A 228 14.84 19.11 7.42
CA GLU A 228 15.36 18.33 8.55
C GLU A 228 15.35 16.82 8.28
N ASP A 229 14.37 16.34 7.51
CA ASP A 229 14.09 14.90 7.38
C ASP A 229 14.21 14.42 5.93
N ILE A 230 13.39 14.97 5.01
CA ILE A 230 13.24 14.42 3.65
C ILE A 230 14.50 14.62 2.81
N GLU A 231 15.04 15.84 2.73
CA GLU A 231 16.26 16.11 1.94
C GLU A 231 17.46 15.31 2.46
N PRO A 232 17.73 15.26 3.77
CA PRO A 232 18.76 14.37 4.32
C PRO A 232 18.49 12.89 4.02
N CYS A 233 17.23 12.44 4.09
CA CYS A 233 16.86 11.05 3.81
C CYS A 233 17.02 10.68 2.33
N LEU A 234 16.82 11.61 1.40
CA LEU A 234 17.03 11.39 -0.04
C LEU A 234 18.47 11.66 -0.53
N ARG A 235 19.37 12.12 0.33
CA ARG A 235 20.78 12.35 0.00
C ARG A 235 21.58 11.04 0.09
N PHE A 236 21.58 10.23 -0.96
CA PHE A 236 22.23 8.90 -1.01
C PHE A 236 23.77 8.91 -1.05
N GLY A 237 24.42 10.02 -0.73
CA GLY A 237 25.87 10.16 -0.71
C GLY A 237 26.45 10.91 -1.93
N PRO A 238 27.77 11.11 -1.96
CA PRO A 238 28.43 11.99 -2.93
C PRO A 238 28.44 11.45 -4.36
N GLN A 239 28.31 10.13 -4.54
CA GLN A 239 28.32 9.46 -5.84
C GLN A 239 26.91 9.22 -6.41
N SER A 240 25.88 9.71 -5.73
CA SER A 240 24.50 9.55 -6.19
C SER A 240 24.28 10.33 -7.49
N LYS A 241 23.67 9.66 -8.46
CA LYS A 241 23.24 10.28 -9.73
C LYS A 241 21.79 10.78 -9.67
N LEU A 242 21.08 10.56 -8.55
CA LEU A 242 19.70 10.96 -8.37
C LEU A 242 19.60 12.41 -7.93
N SER A 243 18.70 13.17 -8.55
CA SER A 243 18.43 14.55 -8.16
C SER A 243 17.42 14.60 -7.02
N ILE A 244 17.85 15.03 -5.83
CA ILE A 244 16.99 15.19 -4.64
C ILE A 244 15.74 16.03 -4.99
N LYS A 245 15.91 17.13 -5.71
CA LYS A 245 14.82 18.02 -6.11
C LYS A 245 13.78 17.32 -6.99
N LYS A 246 14.22 16.47 -7.93
CA LYS A 246 13.30 15.68 -8.77
C LYS A 246 12.59 14.60 -7.97
N MET A 247 13.32 13.91 -7.09
CA MET A 247 12.73 12.92 -6.19
C MET A 247 11.61 13.57 -5.37
N ILE A 248 11.86 14.71 -4.73
CA ILE A 248 10.85 15.41 -3.93
C ILE A 248 9.64 15.83 -4.78
N ASP A 249 9.85 16.42 -5.96
CA ASP A 249 8.73 16.85 -6.82
C ASP A 249 7.87 15.65 -7.27
N TYR A 250 8.50 14.50 -7.56
CA TYR A 250 7.79 13.29 -7.97
C TYR A 250 7.06 12.64 -6.79
N LEU A 251 7.79 12.32 -5.71
CA LEU A 251 7.27 11.62 -4.53
C LEU A 251 6.16 12.40 -3.80
N SER A 252 6.19 13.73 -3.86
CA SER A 252 5.14 14.58 -3.27
C SER A 252 3.82 14.54 -4.04
N ARG A 253 3.81 14.08 -5.30
CA ARG A 253 2.64 14.10 -6.18
C ARG A 253 2.04 12.72 -6.42
N GLN A 254 2.90 11.70 -6.52
CA GLN A 254 2.49 10.39 -7.01
C GLN A 254 3.31 9.28 -6.36
N PRO A 255 2.78 8.03 -6.35
CA PRO A 255 3.47 6.92 -5.73
C PRO A 255 4.77 6.56 -6.44
N CYS A 256 5.71 6.04 -5.67
CA CYS A 256 6.94 5.42 -6.13
C CYS A 256 6.72 3.90 -6.20
N PHE A 257 7.26 3.21 -7.21
CA PHE A 257 7.15 1.75 -7.30
C PHE A 257 8.44 1.12 -6.78
N ILE A 258 8.34 0.23 -5.82
CA ILE A 258 9.47 -0.48 -5.21
C ILE A 258 9.12 -1.97 -5.16
N GLU A 259 10.03 -2.82 -5.63
CA GLU A 259 9.80 -4.27 -5.73
C GLU A 259 11.00 -5.04 -5.17
N HIS A 260 10.72 -6.14 -4.47
CA HIS A 260 11.72 -7.12 -4.06
C HIS A 260 11.92 -8.15 -5.17
N VAL A 261 13.18 -8.42 -5.53
CA VAL A 261 13.57 -9.37 -6.57
C VAL A 261 13.87 -10.71 -5.90
N THR A 262 12.96 -11.67 -6.00
CA THR A 262 13.04 -12.98 -5.30
C THR A 262 13.76 -14.09 -6.05
N ALA A 263 14.16 -13.94 -7.33
CA ALA A 263 14.89 -15.00 -8.04
C ALA A 263 15.81 -14.49 -9.17
N PHE A 264 17.11 -14.78 -9.04
CA PHE A 264 18.04 -14.91 -10.17
C PHE A 264 17.77 -16.26 -10.86
N ASN A 265 16.84 -16.29 -11.82
CA ASN A 265 16.57 -17.50 -12.58
C ASN A 265 17.63 -17.65 -13.69
N VAL A 266 18.68 -18.45 -13.46
CA VAL A 266 19.78 -18.66 -14.41
C VAL A 266 19.36 -19.53 -15.62
N ASN A 267 18.20 -20.20 -15.59
CA ASN A 267 17.82 -21.22 -16.58
C ASN A 267 16.43 -21.04 -17.23
N ALA A 268 16.08 -19.84 -17.72
CA ALA A 268 14.88 -19.68 -18.56
C ALA A 268 15.26 -19.68 -20.05
N THR A 269 15.07 -20.82 -20.72
CA THR A 269 15.13 -20.98 -22.18
C THR A 269 13.98 -20.20 -22.83
N PRO A 270 14.20 -19.34 -23.84
CA PRO A 270 13.14 -18.52 -24.42
C PRO A 270 12.23 -19.35 -25.34
N SER A 271 10.94 -19.41 -25.01
CA SER A 271 9.88 -19.88 -25.90
C SER A 271 9.54 -18.78 -26.91
N ALA A 272 9.57 -19.12 -28.19
CA ALA A 272 9.33 -18.23 -29.31
C ALA A 272 7.84 -17.99 -29.55
N ALA A 273 7.43 -16.72 -29.62
CA ALA A 273 6.19 -16.28 -30.29
C ALA A 273 6.32 -14.80 -30.73
N PRO A 274 5.58 -14.36 -31.77
CA PRO A 274 6.09 -13.43 -32.78
C PRO A 274 5.80 -11.95 -32.50
N SER A 275 6.69 -11.11 -33.04
CA SER A 275 6.65 -9.65 -33.09
C SER A 275 5.36 -9.07 -33.71
N PRO A 276 5.03 -7.81 -33.39
CA PRO A 276 4.81 -6.83 -34.46
C PRO A 276 5.48 -5.45 -34.26
N VAL A 277 6.11 -5.00 -35.35
CA VAL A 277 6.20 -3.64 -35.98
C VAL A 277 6.63 -2.40 -35.15
N PRO A 278 7.57 -1.55 -35.65
CA PRO A 278 8.20 -0.48 -34.86
C PRO A 278 7.39 0.81 -34.83
N ALA A 279 6.96 1.24 -33.64
CA ALA A 279 6.54 2.61 -33.38
C ALA A 279 7.73 3.43 -32.86
N GLN A 280 7.85 4.67 -33.35
CA GLN A 280 8.95 5.59 -33.14
C GLN A 280 9.32 5.74 -31.66
N GLN A 281 10.54 5.34 -31.32
CA GLN A 281 11.15 5.58 -30.01
C GLN A 281 11.40 7.08 -29.84
N SER A 282 10.56 7.74 -29.04
CA SER A 282 11.00 8.95 -28.36
C SER A 282 12.13 8.54 -27.40
N LYS A 283 13.29 9.17 -27.56
CA LYS A 283 14.47 8.88 -26.74
C LYS A 283 14.11 9.13 -25.26
N PRO A 284 14.42 8.19 -24.34
CA PRO A 284 14.23 8.45 -22.92
C PRO A 284 15.07 9.65 -22.49
N LEU A 285 14.46 10.53 -21.69
CA LEU A 285 15.01 11.80 -21.19
C LEU A 285 16.34 11.65 -20.43
N TRP A 286 16.80 10.42 -20.18
CA TRP A 286 17.98 10.11 -19.40
C TRP A 286 19.28 10.02 -20.20
N GLY A 287 19.23 10.03 -21.54
CA GLY A 287 20.43 10.07 -22.41
C GLY A 287 21.27 11.36 -22.30
N ARG A 288 20.95 12.27 -21.36
CA ARG A 288 21.65 13.52 -21.08
C ARG A 288 22.32 13.58 -19.70
N PHE A 289 22.23 12.54 -18.87
CA PHE A 289 22.89 12.51 -17.55
C PHE A 289 24.30 11.88 -17.54
N THR A 290 24.75 11.34 -18.68
CA THR A 290 26.14 10.91 -18.86
C THR A 290 26.94 12.04 -19.52
N GLY A 291 27.51 12.93 -18.70
CA GLY A 291 28.49 13.91 -19.16
C GLY A 291 29.78 13.21 -19.62
N ASN A 292 30.25 13.58 -20.81
CA ASN A 292 31.48 13.14 -21.47
C ASN A 292 32.72 13.10 -20.56
N SER A 293 33.44 11.96 -20.55
CA SER A 293 34.89 11.87 -20.80
C SER A 293 35.44 10.43 -20.67
N PRO A 294 36.64 10.13 -21.22
CA PRO A 294 36.89 8.94 -22.04
C PRO A 294 37.51 7.74 -21.30
N SER A 295 37.36 6.56 -21.93
CA SER A 295 38.21 5.34 -21.87
C SER A 295 38.67 4.87 -20.49
N THR A 296 38.33 3.67 -20.02
CA THR A 296 38.88 2.41 -20.55
C THR A 296 38.19 1.25 -19.83
N SER A 297 37.45 0.41 -20.55
CA SER A 297 37.54 -1.06 -20.46
C SER A 297 36.39 -1.70 -21.23
N THR A 298 36.81 -2.42 -22.25
CA THR A 298 36.12 -3.33 -23.15
C THR A 298 35.17 -4.28 -22.44
N SER A 299 33.90 -4.29 -22.85
CA SER A 299 33.12 -5.52 -23.03
C SER A 299 31.87 -5.22 -23.86
N THR A 300 31.96 -5.60 -25.14
CA THR A 300 30.86 -5.74 -26.08
C THR A 300 29.94 -6.89 -25.67
N SER A 301 28.64 -6.63 -25.48
CA SER A 301 27.58 -7.56 -25.90
C SER A 301 26.18 -6.93 -25.78
N SER A 302 25.61 -6.68 -26.96
CA SER A 302 24.24 -7.00 -27.37
C SER A 302 23.08 -6.81 -26.37
N ALA A 303 22.26 -5.80 -26.69
CA ALA A 303 20.88 -5.70 -26.25
C ALA A 303 20.07 -6.98 -26.59
N ARG A 304 19.53 -7.61 -25.54
CA ARG A 304 18.31 -8.44 -25.45
C ARG A 304 18.52 -9.45 -24.31
N ASN A 305 18.14 -9.07 -23.09
CA ASN A 305 17.66 -9.90 -21.98
C ASN A 305 17.58 -9.01 -20.73
N ASN A 306 16.39 -8.89 -20.13
CA ASN A 306 16.13 -8.11 -18.92
C ASN A 306 16.66 -8.85 -17.67
N ILE A 307 17.98 -8.95 -17.52
CA ILE A 307 18.64 -9.36 -16.29
C ILE A 307 19.68 -8.30 -15.97
N ILE A 308 19.32 -7.37 -15.08
CA ILE A 308 20.26 -6.37 -14.57
C ILE A 308 21.13 -7.05 -13.53
N VAL A 309 22.26 -7.61 -13.96
CA VAL A 309 23.44 -7.72 -13.07
C VAL A 309 23.99 -6.31 -12.95
N ALA A 310 23.35 -5.46 -12.14
CA ALA A 310 23.93 -4.17 -11.81
C ALA A 310 25.01 -4.42 -10.78
N ASN A 311 26.23 -4.02 -11.13
CA ASN A 311 27.37 -4.14 -10.23
C ASN A 311 27.35 -3.10 -9.10
N ALA A 312 26.32 -2.25 -9.02
CA ALA A 312 26.21 -1.21 -7.99
C ALA A 312 24.77 -0.71 -7.79
N CYS A 313 24.50 -0.21 -6.59
CA CYS A 313 23.26 0.48 -6.24
C CYS A 313 23.08 1.76 -7.07
N SER A 314 21.92 1.95 -7.71
CA SER A 314 21.65 3.15 -8.52
C SER A 314 21.51 4.43 -7.70
N ALA A 315 21.18 4.30 -6.41
CA ALA A 315 20.99 5.43 -5.51
C ALA A 315 22.31 5.90 -4.89
N CYS A 316 23.06 5.02 -4.21
CA CYS A 316 24.29 5.38 -3.49
C CYS A 316 25.59 5.02 -4.21
N ALA A 317 25.52 4.33 -5.35
CA ALA A 317 26.66 3.82 -6.12
C ALA A 317 27.55 2.80 -5.39
N ARG A 318 27.13 2.25 -4.25
CA ARG A 318 27.86 1.15 -3.58
C ARG A 318 27.91 -0.08 -4.48
N PRO A 319 29.07 -0.74 -4.62
CA PRO A 319 29.21 -1.93 -5.45
C PRO A 319 28.47 -3.14 -4.85
N ALA A 320 28.01 -4.00 -5.73
CA ALA A 320 27.37 -5.28 -5.44
C ALA A 320 28.24 -6.40 -6.02
N ASP A 321 29.28 -6.79 -5.29
CA ASP A 321 30.12 -7.95 -5.63
C ASP A 321 29.79 -9.13 -4.70
N PRO A 322 29.12 -10.20 -5.18
CA PRO A 322 28.71 -11.33 -4.37
C PRO A 322 29.88 -12.13 -3.75
N GLY A 323 31.13 -11.88 -4.17
CA GLY A 323 32.32 -12.53 -3.63
C GLY A 323 32.99 -11.81 -2.45
N ASN A 324 32.51 -10.63 -2.04
CA ASN A 324 33.09 -9.84 -0.97
C ASN A 324 32.07 -9.62 0.16
N SER A 325 32.44 -9.97 1.40
CA SER A 325 31.60 -9.77 2.61
C SER A 325 31.23 -8.31 2.89
N GLN A 326 31.87 -7.34 2.20
CA GLN A 326 31.61 -5.91 2.32
C GLN A 326 30.67 -5.36 1.22
N SER A 327 30.25 -6.20 0.27
CA SER A 327 29.34 -5.80 -0.82
C SER A 327 27.88 -5.88 -0.42
N VAL A 328 27.07 -5.02 -1.03
CA VAL A 328 25.64 -4.95 -0.72
C VAL A 328 24.84 -5.80 -1.70
N LEU A 329 23.81 -6.50 -1.20
CA LEU A 329 22.86 -7.23 -2.04
C LEU A 329 21.83 -6.27 -2.64
N LEU A 330 21.61 -6.38 -3.95
CA LEU A 330 20.63 -5.58 -4.70
C LEU A 330 19.35 -6.36 -4.93
N ASN A 331 18.68 -6.74 -3.84
CA ASN A 331 17.41 -7.47 -3.90
C ASN A 331 16.21 -6.54 -4.14
N TYR A 332 16.44 -5.24 -4.34
CA TYR A 332 15.37 -4.27 -4.54
C TYR A 332 15.58 -3.50 -5.82
N ARG A 333 14.47 -3.09 -6.43
CA ARG A 333 14.46 -2.15 -7.56
C ARG A 333 13.35 -1.14 -7.37
N PHE A 334 13.55 0.06 -7.91
CA PHE A 334 12.52 1.10 -7.91
C PHE A 334 12.38 1.75 -9.29
N ARG A 335 11.21 2.32 -9.54
CA ARG A 335 10.97 3.27 -10.64
C ARG A 335 10.05 4.38 -10.13
N LEU A 336 10.23 5.58 -10.64
CA LEU A 336 9.33 6.69 -10.32
C LEU A 336 8.09 6.55 -11.18
N ASP A 337 8.26 6.43 -12.50
CA ASP A 337 7.18 6.36 -13.46
C ASP A 337 6.98 4.97 -14.06
N GLU A 338 5.76 4.65 -14.48
CA GLU A 338 5.46 3.37 -15.15
C GLU A 338 6.19 3.23 -16.49
N ASN A 339 6.43 4.36 -17.18
CA ASN A 339 7.17 4.41 -18.42
C ASN A 339 8.70 4.46 -18.23
N GLU A 340 9.18 4.51 -16.98
CA GLU A 340 10.60 4.51 -16.66
C GLU A 340 11.14 3.09 -16.40
N ASN A 341 12.46 2.95 -16.62
CA ASN A 341 13.17 1.70 -16.39
C ASN A 341 13.38 1.49 -14.89
N TRP A 342 13.31 0.22 -14.47
CA TRP A 342 13.64 -0.18 -13.11
C TRP A 342 15.13 0.06 -12.78
N LEU A 343 15.38 0.64 -11.62
CA LEU A 343 16.70 0.94 -11.08
C LEU A 343 16.97 0.08 -9.84
N PRO A 344 18.02 -0.76 -9.84
CA PRO A 344 18.36 -1.57 -8.68
C PRO A 344 18.91 -0.71 -7.54
N ILE A 345 18.50 -1.02 -6.31
CA ILE A 345 18.91 -0.34 -5.08
C ILE A 345 19.23 -1.34 -3.99
N ASP A 346 20.03 -0.93 -3.02
CA ASP A 346 20.29 -1.74 -1.84
C ASP A 346 19.21 -1.55 -0.76
N GLN A 347 19.21 -2.43 0.24
CA GLN A 347 18.26 -2.41 1.34
C GLN A 347 18.25 -1.05 2.08
N TYR A 348 19.41 -0.48 2.40
CA TYR A 348 19.49 0.81 3.10
C TYR A 348 18.90 1.97 2.28
N CYS A 349 19.14 1.99 0.97
CA CYS A 349 18.55 2.99 0.08
C CYS A 349 17.05 2.78 -0.08
N ARG A 350 16.59 1.52 -0.10
CA ARG A 350 15.17 1.16 -0.07
C ARG A 350 14.50 1.71 1.19
N ASP A 351 15.05 1.46 2.37
CA ASP A 351 14.43 1.88 3.64
C ASP A 351 14.32 3.40 3.76
N ARG A 352 15.33 4.13 3.26
CA ARG A 352 15.29 5.58 3.15
C ARG A 352 14.20 6.06 2.19
N LEU A 353 14.08 5.42 1.03
CA LEU A 353 13.07 5.79 0.03
C LEU A 353 11.65 5.49 0.53
N VAL A 354 11.44 4.33 1.16
CA VAL A 354 10.14 3.91 1.71
C VAL A 354 9.68 4.87 2.80
N ALA A 355 10.53 5.19 3.78
CA ALA A 355 10.17 6.12 4.85
C ALA A 355 9.72 7.50 4.31
N VAL A 356 10.35 7.98 3.23
CA VAL A 356 9.94 9.22 2.56
C VAL A 356 8.62 9.04 1.80
N CYS A 357 8.44 7.92 1.07
CA CYS A 357 7.19 7.64 0.36
C CYS A 357 6.01 7.53 1.36
N GLU A 358 6.19 6.88 2.51
CA GLU A 358 5.17 6.75 3.56
C GLU A 358 4.80 8.10 4.19
N PHE A 359 5.80 8.96 4.46
CA PHE A 359 5.53 10.33 4.90
C PHE A 359 4.68 11.10 3.88
N PHE A 360 5.01 11.04 2.59
CA PHE A 360 4.21 11.72 1.56
C PHE A 360 2.82 11.10 1.36
N VAL A 361 2.62 9.80 1.60
CA VAL A 361 1.29 9.18 1.66
C VAL A 361 0.47 9.81 2.78
N PHE A 362 1.03 9.89 3.98
CA PHE A 362 0.38 10.52 5.13
C PHE A 362 -0.03 11.97 4.86
N ILE A 363 0.88 12.77 4.31
CA ILE A 363 0.63 14.17 3.95
C ILE A 363 -0.49 14.29 2.90
N ARG A 364 -0.50 13.45 1.86
CA ARG A 364 -1.57 13.45 0.84
C ARG A 364 -2.93 13.05 1.43
N ASN A 365 -2.97 12.07 2.32
CA ASN A 365 -4.21 11.65 2.99
C ASN A 365 -4.79 12.77 3.87
N ILE A 366 -3.95 13.57 4.54
CA ILE A 366 -4.39 14.79 5.24
C ILE A 366 -5.00 15.79 4.25
N GLN A 367 -4.35 16.04 3.11
CA GLN A 367 -4.87 16.96 2.10
C GLN A 367 -6.20 16.54 1.48
N MET A 368 -6.39 15.22 1.32
CA MET A 368 -7.64 14.67 0.82
C MET A 368 -8.74 14.58 1.89
N GLY A 369 -8.46 14.96 3.15
CA GLY A 369 -9.44 14.92 4.24
C GLY A 369 -9.77 13.50 4.72
N LEU A 370 -8.94 12.51 4.39
CA LEU A 370 -9.17 11.09 4.70
C LEU A 370 -8.96 10.73 6.18
N TYR A 371 -8.48 11.67 7.00
CA TYR A 371 -8.35 11.51 8.46
C TYR A 371 -9.26 12.46 9.24
N SER A 372 -10.42 12.79 8.69
CA SER A 372 -11.38 13.70 9.32
C SER A 372 -11.95 13.19 10.65
N ASP A 373 -11.85 11.88 10.89
CA ASP A 373 -12.25 11.17 12.11
C ASP A 373 -11.19 11.21 13.23
N ARG A 374 -9.97 11.71 12.96
CA ARG A 374 -8.86 11.72 13.91
C ARG A 374 -8.59 13.11 14.48
N SER A 375 -8.16 13.17 15.74
CA SER A 375 -7.75 14.44 16.36
C SER A 375 -6.42 14.94 15.78
N ILE A 376 -6.18 16.24 15.87
CA ILE A 376 -4.90 16.85 15.41
C ILE A 376 -3.73 16.32 16.25
N GLU A 377 -3.95 16.02 17.54
CA GLU A 377 -2.93 15.45 18.43
C GLU A 377 -2.54 14.03 18.00
N ASP A 378 -3.52 13.20 17.61
CA ASP A 378 -3.28 11.85 17.10
C ASP A 378 -2.52 11.89 15.77
N LEU A 379 -2.89 12.81 14.88
CA LEU A 379 -2.20 13.01 13.62
C LEU A 379 -0.78 13.55 13.83
N TYR A 380 -0.56 14.38 14.84
CA TYR A 380 0.77 14.87 15.16
C TYR A 380 1.66 13.77 15.75
N THR A 381 1.08 12.85 16.53
CA THR A 381 1.80 11.67 17.02
C THR A 381 2.25 10.78 15.85
N GLU A 382 1.37 10.55 14.88
CA GLU A 382 1.69 9.84 13.64
C GLU A 382 2.78 10.57 12.83
N ASN A 383 2.69 11.90 12.75
CA ASN A 383 3.72 12.73 12.12
C ASN A 383 5.10 12.51 12.76
N ILE A 384 5.18 12.53 14.09
CA ILE A 384 6.41 12.28 14.84
C ILE A 384 6.95 10.89 14.52
N ARG A 385 6.09 9.87 14.49
CA ARG A 385 6.48 8.48 14.17
C ARG A 385 7.12 8.36 12.78
N LEU A 386 6.49 8.93 11.75
CA LEU A 386 7.00 8.90 10.38
C LEU A 386 8.31 9.68 10.23
N ARG A 387 8.47 10.81 10.94
CA ARG A 387 9.73 11.56 10.97
C ARG A 387 10.84 10.78 11.68
N LEU A 388 10.52 10.09 12.76
CA LEU A 388 11.45 9.23 13.48
C LEU A 388 11.92 8.04 12.61
N GLN A 389 11.01 7.46 11.82
CA GLN A 389 11.37 6.44 10.84
C GLN A 389 12.35 6.97 9.79
N MET A 390 12.11 8.15 9.22
CA MET A 390 13.07 8.80 8.30
C MET A 390 14.44 9.01 8.97
N PHE A 391 14.46 9.40 10.24
CA PHE A 391 15.69 9.53 11.02
C PHE A 391 16.47 8.21 11.13
N TYR A 392 15.82 7.11 11.53
CA TYR A 392 16.48 5.80 11.66
C TYR A 392 16.93 5.22 10.31
N SER A 393 16.12 5.37 9.25
CA SER A 393 16.50 4.99 7.89
C SER A 393 17.75 5.73 7.43
N ARG A 394 17.85 7.03 7.71
CA ARG A 394 19.02 7.86 7.37
C ARG A 394 20.29 7.36 8.06
N MET A 395 20.17 6.92 9.31
CA MET A 395 21.30 6.38 10.09
C MET A 395 21.69 4.95 9.66
N GLY A 396 20.90 4.29 8.80
CA GLY A 396 21.10 2.89 8.43
C GLY A 396 20.83 1.93 9.60
N ALA A 397 20.15 2.39 10.64
CA ALA A 397 19.90 1.66 11.88
C ALA A 397 18.46 1.15 11.98
N LEU A 398 17.62 1.41 10.96
CA LEU A 398 16.22 1.02 10.98
C LEU A 398 16.07 -0.48 11.30
N PRO A 399 16.65 -1.44 10.55
CA PRO A 399 16.43 -2.87 10.83
C PRO A 399 16.84 -3.27 12.25
N VAL A 400 18.00 -2.80 12.73
CA VAL A 400 18.53 -3.12 14.06
C VAL A 400 17.64 -2.59 15.18
N VAL A 401 17.19 -1.34 15.08
CA VAL A 401 16.34 -0.72 16.11
C VAL A 401 14.96 -1.39 16.14
N MET A 402 14.46 -1.90 15.01
CA MET A 402 13.15 -2.55 14.96
C MET A 402 13.26 -3.99 15.51
N ASP A 403 14.32 -4.72 15.14
CA ASP A 403 14.60 -6.08 15.64
C ASP A 403 14.84 -6.09 17.16
N ASP A 404 15.63 -5.15 17.69
CA ASP A 404 15.89 -5.03 19.15
C ASP A 404 14.63 -4.69 19.96
N LEU A 405 13.63 -4.10 19.32
CA LEU A 405 12.33 -3.80 19.93
C LEU A 405 11.28 -4.88 19.69
N GLY A 406 11.60 -5.94 18.94
CA GLY A 406 10.68 -7.03 18.59
C GLY A 406 9.56 -6.59 17.65
N LEU A 407 9.83 -5.60 16.79
CA LEU A 407 8.83 -4.98 15.93
C LEU A 407 9.25 -5.12 14.46
N ASP A 408 8.30 -5.48 13.59
CA ASP A 408 8.55 -5.62 12.14
C ASP A 408 8.85 -4.25 11.51
N PRO A 409 10.01 -4.06 10.85
CA PRO A 409 10.35 -2.83 10.14
C PRO A 409 9.30 -2.35 9.14
N ASP A 410 8.57 -3.29 8.53
CA ASP A 410 7.52 -2.99 7.54
C ASP A 410 6.16 -2.66 8.19
N GLN A 411 6.02 -2.71 9.52
CA GLN A 411 4.77 -2.40 10.24
C GLN A 411 4.79 -1.05 10.96
N ILE A 412 5.95 -0.56 11.40
CA ILE A 412 6.08 0.75 12.07
C ILE A 412 6.36 1.87 11.07
N GLY A 413 6.25 1.62 9.78
CA GLY A 413 6.38 2.65 8.74
C GLY A 413 5.08 3.08 8.11
N LYS A 414 4.13 2.15 8.00
CA LYS A 414 2.96 2.35 7.17
C LYS A 414 2.10 3.48 7.73
N ALA A 415 1.81 4.48 6.90
CA ALA A 415 0.80 5.48 7.23
C ALA A 415 -0.51 4.74 7.51
N THR A 416 -1.12 5.00 8.67
CA THR A 416 -2.38 4.35 9.06
C THR A 416 -3.41 4.51 7.95
N LEU A 417 -4.04 3.42 7.50
CA LEU A 417 -5.08 3.49 6.47
C LEU A 417 -6.27 4.32 6.97
N PRO A 418 -6.85 5.20 6.12
CA PRO A 418 -8.10 5.88 6.42
C PRO A 418 -9.25 4.92 6.76
N SER A 419 -10.11 5.29 7.70
CA SER A 419 -11.36 4.58 7.97
C SER A 419 -12.27 4.67 6.73
N HIS A 420 -12.70 3.51 6.19
CA HIS A 420 -13.53 3.45 4.99
C HIS A 420 -14.99 3.85 5.33
N HIS A 421 -15.27 5.14 5.45
CA HIS A 421 -16.65 5.63 5.44
C HIS A 421 -17.16 5.70 4.00
N GLN A 422 -18.18 4.89 3.70
CA GLN A 422 -18.98 5.01 2.48
C GLN A 422 -19.56 6.42 2.42
N ILE A 423 -19.01 7.24 1.53
CA ILE A 423 -19.59 8.52 1.17
C ILE A 423 -20.82 8.21 0.32
N HIS A 424 -22.00 8.19 0.95
CA HIS A 424 -23.25 8.47 0.26
C HIS A 424 -23.19 9.94 -0.18
N ASN A 425 -22.85 10.19 -1.44
CA ASN A 425 -23.16 11.46 -2.08
C ASN A 425 -24.42 11.27 -2.91
N GLU A 426 -25.42 12.08 -2.58
CA GLU A 426 -26.66 12.25 -3.33
C GLU A 426 -26.38 12.73 -4.75
N GLU A 427 -27.24 12.27 -5.65
CA GLU A 427 -27.17 12.34 -7.10
C GLU A 427 -27.41 13.77 -7.62
N GLU A 428 -26.54 14.25 -8.52
CA GLU A 428 -26.95 15.11 -9.63
C GLU A 428 -26.44 14.46 -10.92
N GLU A 429 -27.39 13.96 -11.72
CA GLU A 429 -27.19 13.35 -13.04
C GLU A 429 -26.71 14.38 -14.07
N GLU A 430 -25.61 14.11 -14.77
CA GLU A 430 -25.44 14.55 -16.15
C GLU A 430 -24.61 13.52 -16.94
N ASP A 431 -25.28 12.89 -17.92
CA ASP A 431 -24.76 11.88 -18.83
C ASP A 431 -23.61 12.39 -19.71
N VAL A 432 -22.42 11.78 -19.62
CA VAL A 432 -21.48 11.71 -20.75
C VAL A 432 -20.74 10.36 -20.77
N TYR A 433 -20.94 9.66 -21.88
CA TYR A 433 -20.31 8.41 -22.31
C TYR A 433 -18.79 8.56 -22.51
N LEU A 434 -17.94 7.72 -21.87
CA LEU A 434 -16.77 7.01 -22.47
C LEU A 434 -15.83 6.33 -21.45
N SER A 435 -15.67 5.02 -21.66
CA SER A 435 -14.45 4.17 -21.53
C SER A 435 -13.67 4.04 -20.21
N ASP A 436 -13.77 2.84 -19.63
CA ASP A 436 -12.66 1.92 -19.26
C ASP A 436 -11.44 2.51 -18.53
N ALA A 437 -11.42 2.39 -17.20
CA ALA A 437 -10.19 2.42 -16.40
C ALA A 437 -10.37 1.75 -15.02
N SER A 438 -9.59 0.69 -14.85
CA SER A 438 -9.08 0.02 -13.65
C SER A 438 -9.24 0.74 -12.30
N LEU A 439 -9.95 0.10 -11.38
CA LEU A 439 -9.90 0.39 -9.95
C LEU A 439 -8.52 -0.03 -9.39
N SER A 440 -7.85 0.95 -8.77
CA SER A 440 -6.55 0.85 -8.13
C SER A 440 -6.66 0.09 -6.79
N THR A 441 -6.05 -1.09 -6.73
CA THR A 441 -5.59 -1.70 -5.48
C THR A 441 -4.15 -1.26 -5.24
N GLY A 442 -3.80 -0.92 -4.00
CA GLY A 442 -2.41 -0.67 -3.59
C GLY A 442 -1.48 -1.86 -3.87
N PRO A 443 -0.16 -1.72 -3.69
CA PRO A 443 0.79 -2.75 -4.09
C PRO A 443 0.60 -4.00 -3.20
N HIS A 444 -0.01 -5.02 -3.79
CA HIS A 444 -0.15 -6.35 -3.21
C HIS A 444 1.03 -7.21 -3.67
N THR A 445 1.75 -7.80 -2.72
CA THR A 445 2.67 -8.92 -2.98
C THR A 445 1.83 -10.17 -3.25
N PRO A 446 1.95 -10.84 -4.41
CA PRO A 446 1.25 -12.11 -4.64
C PRO A 446 2.04 -13.28 -4.02
N GLU A 447 1.37 -14.12 -3.23
CA GLU A 447 1.91 -15.42 -2.82
C GLU A 447 1.74 -16.48 -3.93
N PRO A 448 2.67 -17.44 -4.09
CA PRO A 448 2.61 -18.41 -5.17
C PRO A 448 1.70 -19.61 -4.82
N HIS A 449 0.64 -19.81 -5.63
CA HIS A 449 -0.10 -21.06 -5.70
C HIS A 449 0.73 -22.14 -6.41
N SER A 450 0.96 -23.27 -5.72
CA SER A 450 1.53 -24.48 -6.30
C SER A 450 0.46 -25.29 -7.05
N THR A 451 0.59 -25.43 -8.37
CA THR A 451 -0.14 -26.43 -9.14
C THR A 451 0.83 -27.51 -9.64
N SER A 452 0.74 -28.72 -9.08
CA SER A 452 1.40 -29.92 -9.59
C SER A 452 0.70 -30.43 -10.86
N PRO A 453 1.42 -30.90 -11.89
CA PRO A 453 0.83 -31.68 -12.96
C PRO A 453 0.88 -33.18 -12.65
N ILE A 454 -0.30 -33.81 -12.69
CA ILE A 454 -0.48 -35.26 -12.79
C ILE A 454 -0.21 -35.67 -14.25
N ALA A 455 0.81 -36.48 -14.48
CA ALA A 455 0.98 -37.22 -15.73
C ALA A 455 0.25 -38.57 -15.64
N LYS A 456 -0.69 -38.80 -16.55
CA LYS A 456 -1.16 -40.13 -16.96
C LYS A 456 -0.75 -40.34 -18.41
N VAL A 457 0.25 -41.18 -18.64
CA VAL A 457 0.22 -42.51 -19.29
C VAL A 457 1.67 -42.98 -19.40
#